data_AF-A0A6A4H9U2-F1
#
_entry.id   AF-A0A6A4H9U2-F1
#
_cell.length_a   1.000
_cell.length_b   1.000
_cell.length_c   1.000
_cell.angle_alpha   90.00
_cell.angle_beta   90.00
_cell.angle_gamma   90.00
#
_symmetry.space_group_name_H-M   'P 1'
#
loop_
_entity.id
_entity.type
_entity.pdbx_description
1 polymer ?
#
loop_
_entity_poly.entity_id
_entity_poly.type
_entity_poly.pdbx_seq_one_letter_code
_entity_poly.pdbx_strand_id
1 'polypeptide(L)'
;MGKQRSAKQKAQQAAAIAFVTEKREAKKRLEGLEEEVARLRRLEEQESDNYKTFEGSTMQTEIIAERAEMYEKAFRNAGKKEKKDLKKQGREVEQELTKTKKKLETAERKISDLHADKENLNANVHCLNKKIARAVDQKDRAVDRAMEKMKKEVNTFKVKQGGIMSNLAWDVTRNLVAIGLKPGMVGPAVNMILTAAGVEVKGNFSHTTVRCAVIEGGVTADLQLVKAMKESDGFTVSGDGLTHQSINYESHFITVNKDGTHKNYFAGLTRAPTHTSQEQCDAWEQLFRHIIALYNASPLGKQNSEINLCELIRLLTGMQYTQVLLMWGRMVWAS
;
A
#
# COMPACT_ATOMS: atom_id res chain seq x y z
N MET A 1 -58.18 -136.40 70.81
CA MET A 1 -56.89 -136.58 71.53
C MET A 1 -55.76 -136.56 70.52
N GLY A 2 -54.69 -135.82 70.81
CA GLY A 2 -53.39 -135.97 70.14
C GLY A 2 -53.15 -135.09 68.91
N LYS A 3 -52.44 -133.97 69.12
CA LYS A 3 -51.18 -133.59 68.44
C LYS A 3 -50.83 -132.13 68.77
N GLN A 4 -50.56 -131.91 70.06
CA GLN A 4 -49.62 -130.89 70.51
C GLN A 4 -48.23 -131.27 69.96
N ARG A 5 -47.46 -130.25 69.49
CA ARG A 5 -46.05 -130.23 69.07
C ARG A 5 -45.86 -129.93 67.57
N SER A 6 -45.89 -128.64 67.21
CA SER A 6 -45.20 -128.13 66.02
C SER A 6 -45.00 -126.61 66.06
N ALA A 7 -45.87 -125.87 66.76
CA ALA A 7 -45.74 -124.40 66.93
C ALA A 7 -44.53 -123.95 67.77
N LYS A 8 -43.97 -124.83 68.63
CA LYS A 8 -42.79 -124.50 69.46
C LYS A 8 -41.47 -124.50 68.66
N GLN A 9 -41.40 -125.20 67.52
CA GLN A 9 -40.20 -125.21 66.67
C GLN A 9 -40.10 -123.99 65.75
N LYS A 10 -41.23 -123.43 65.29
CA LYS A 10 -41.22 -122.22 64.45
C LYS A 10 -40.84 -120.94 65.22
N ALA A 11 -41.14 -120.86 66.52
CA ALA A 11 -40.73 -119.73 67.36
C ALA A 11 -39.23 -119.75 67.72
N GLN A 12 -38.62 -120.93 67.87
CA GLN A 12 -37.18 -121.05 68.16
C GLN A 12 -36.30 -120.74 66.93
N GLN A 13 -36.77 -121.03 65.72
CA GLN A 13 -36.03 -120.64 64.50
C GLN A 13 -36.07 -119.14 64.22
N ALA A 14 -37.16 -118.43 64.55
CA ALA A 14 -37.25 -116.98 64.37
C ALA A 14 -36.34 -116.20 65.34
N ALA A 15 -36.22 -116.66 66.60
CA ALA A 15 -35.32 -116.05 67.58
C ALA A 15 -33.83 -116.27 67.27
N ALA A 16 -33.47 -117.41 66.67
CA ALA A 16 -32.09 -117.70 66.28
C ALA A 16 -31.59 -116.80 65.13
N ILE A 17 -32.47 -116.44 64.19
CA ILE A 17 -32.10 -115.57 63.05
C ILE A 17 -31.89 -114.12 63.52
N ALA A 18 -32.73 -113.62 64.43
CA ALA A 18 -32.60 -112.26 64.98
C ALA A 18 -31.29 -112.07 65.79
N PHE A 19 -30.88 -113.09 66.55
CA PHE A 19 -29.62 -113.05 67.32
C PHE A 19 -28.37 -113.06 66.42
N VAL A 20 -28.44 -113.76 65.27
CA VAL A 20 -27.32 -113.80 64.32
C VAL A 20 -27.16 -112.47 63.58
N THR A 21 -28.26 -111.78 63.26
CA THR A 21 -28.19 -110.45 62.63
C THR A 21 -27.64 -109.38 63.57
N GLU A 22 -28.05 -109.38 64.83
CA GLU A 22 -27.59 -108.42 65.84
C GLU A 22 -26.10 -108.65 66.20
N LYS A 23 -25.66 -109.91 66.24
CA LYS A 23 -24.25 -110.26 66.45
C LYS A 23 -23.36 -109.87 65.26
N ARG A 24 -23.91 -109.82 64.03
CA ARG A 24 -23.16 -109.39 62.83
C ARG A 24 -23.00 -107.87 62.78
N GLU A 25 -23.98 -107.11 63.28
CA GLU A 25 -23.89 -105.65 63.40
C GLU A 25 -23.00 -105.21 64.57
N ALA A 26 -23.06 -105.91 65.70
CA ALA A 26 -22.15 -105.67 66.83
C ALA A 26 -20.68 -105.95 66.44
N LYS A 27 -20.43 -106.99 65.63
CA LYS A 27 -19.08 -107.30 65.14
C LYS A 27 -18.53 -106.22 64.19
N LYS A 28 -19.36 -105.68 63.29
CA LYS A 28 -18.95 -104.55 62.42
C LYS A 28 -18.66 -103.27 63.20
N ARG A 29 -19.38 -103.01 64.30
CA ARG A 29 -19.10 -101.85 65.18
C ARG A 29 -17.80 -102.03 65.97
N LEU A 30 -17.44 -103.27 66.32
CA LEU A 30 -16.18 -103.57 67.00
C LEU A 30 -14.97 -103.45 66.06
N GLU A 31 -15.08 -103.96 64.82
CA GLU A 31 -14.03 -103.80 63.79
C GLU A 31 -13.80 -102.31 63.44
N GLY A 32 -14.84 -101.47 63.41
CA GLY A 32 -14.69 -100.03 63.21
C GLY A 32 -14.07 -99.26 64.40
N LEU A 33 -14.29 -99.72 65.63
CA LEU A 33 -13.64 -99.14 66.82
C LEU A 33 -12.19 -99.59 66.95
N GLU A 34 -11.85 -100.81 66.53
CA GLU A 34 -10.47 -101.30 66.51
C GLU A 34 -9.61 -100.56 65.46
N GLU A 35 -10.17 -100.19 64.31
CA GLU A 35 -9.47 -99.32 63.33
C GLU A 35 -9.26 -97.89 63.86
N GLU A 36 -10.22 -97.32 64.59
CA GLU A 36 -10.08 -95.97 65.16
C GLU A 36 -9.10 -95.94 66.34
N VAL A 37 -9.07 -96.98 67.18
CA VAL A 37 -8.06 -97.14 68.25
C VAL A 37 -6.67 -97.40 67.66
N ALA A 38 -6.56 -98.14 66.55
CA ALA A 38 -5.29 -98.30 65.83
C ALA A 38 -4.81 -97.00 65.17
N ARG A 39 -5.73 -96.12 64.73
CA ARG A 39 -5.41 -94.79 64.21
C ARG A 39 -4.93 -93.84 65.32
N LEU A 40 -5.53 -93.92 66.50
CA LEU A 40 -5.11 -93.12 67.67
C LEU A 40 -3.77 -93.58 68.24
N ARG A 41 -3.47 -94.89 68.26
CA ARG A 41 -2.14 -95.38 68.68
C ARG A 41 -1.00 -94.94 67.76
N ARG A 42 -1.25 -94.78 66.45
CA ARG A 42 -0.24 -94.24 65.52
C ARG A 42 -0.01 -92.73 65.69
N LEU A 43 -0.99 -92.00 66.21
CA LEU A 43 -0.82 -90.58 66.57
C LEU A 43 -0.06 -90.43 67.90
N GLU A 44 -0.28 -91.32 68.88
CA GLU A 44 0.48 -91.32 70.14
C GLU A 44 1.96 -91.74 69.96
N GLU A 45 2.26 -92.69 69.07
CA GLU A 45 3.66 -93.08 68.79
C GLU A 45 4.42 -92.04 67.94
N GLN A 46 3.72 -91.15 67.22
CA GLN A 46 4.36 -89.97 66.60
C GLN A 46 4.59 -88.81 67.58
N GLU A 47 3.93 -88.79 68.74
CA GLU A 47 4.18 -87.81 69.80
C GLU A 47 5.23 -88.27 70.82
N SER A 48 5.56 -89.57 70.87
CA SER A 48 6.50 -90.16 71.84
C SER A 48 8.00 -90.00 71.50
N ASP A 49 8.36 -89.64 70.26
CA ASP A 49 9.77 -89.47 69.84
C ASP A 49 10.21 -87.99 69.76
N ASN A 50 9.37 -87.04 70.19
CA ASN A 50 9.70 -85.61 70.20
C ASN A 50 9.85 -85.00 71.61
N TYR A 51 9.97 -85.82 72.66
CA TYR A 51 10.17 -85.39 74.04
C TYR A 51 11.42 -86.02 74.68
N LYS A 52 12.58 -85.84 74.05
CA LYS A 52 13.91 -86.03 74.66
C LYS A 52 14.86 -84.86 74.34
N THR A 53 14.45 -83.66 74.77
CA THR A 53 15.38 -82.57 75.15
C THR A 53 14.66 -81.65 76.14
N PHE A 54 14.18 -82.26 77.22
CA PHE A 54 13.84 -81.64 78.47
C PHE A 54 15.15 -81.29 79.21
N GLU A 55 15.16 -80.19 79.97
CA GLU A 55 16.26 -79.71 80.85
C GLU A 55 17.41 -78.86 80.25
N GLY A 56 17.18 -78.22 79.10
CA GLY A 56 17.80 -76.92 78.75
C GLY A 56 16.75 -75.82 78.46
N SER A 57 15.47 -76.16 78.65
CA SER A 57 14.35 -75.55 77.95
C SER A 57 13.68 -74.39 78.67
N THR A 58 13.89 -74.15 79.97
CA THR A 58 13.33 -72.95 80.63
C THR A 58 14.13 -71.69 80.28
N MET A 59 15.44 -71.84 80.08
CA MET A 59 16.28 -70.75 79.54
C MET A 59 16.13 -70.62 78.02
N GLN A 60 15.93 -71.71 77.27
CA GLN A 60 15.64 -71.63 75.83
C GLN A 60 14.21 -71.18 75.50
N THR A 61 13.19 -71.48 76.30
CA THR A 61 11.84 -70.88 76.11
C THR A 61 11.79 -69.44 76.58
N GLU A 62 12.58 -69.02 77.57
CA GLU A 62 12.81 -67.59 77.84
C GLU A 62 13.60 -66.93 76.71
N ILE A 63 14.65 -67.55 76.15
CA ILE A 63 15.38 -67.00 74.98
C ILE A 63 14.52 -67.04 73.70
N ILE A 64 13.63 -68.02 73.52
CA ILE A 64 12.71 -68.14 72.37
C ILE A 64 11.50 -67.23 72.57
N ALA A 65 10.98 -67.04 73.78
CA ALA A 65 9.93 -66.06 74.09
C ALA A 65 10.48 -64.64 74.06
N GLU A 66 11.70 -64.40 74.55
CA GLU A 66 12.41 -63.13 74.36
C GLU A 66 12.73 -62.91 72.88
N ARG A 67 13.17 -63.93 72.12
CA ARG A 67 13.32 -63.81 70.66
C ARG A 67 11.99 -63.59 69.97
N ALA A 68 10.92 -64.28 70.35
CA ALA A 68 9.59 -64.13 69.75
C ALA A 68 9.00 -62.76 70.09
N GLU A 69 9.19 -62.24 71.31
CA GLU A 69 8.91 -60.86 71.67
C GLU A 69 9.81 -59.89 70.90
N MET A 70 11.09 -60.21 70.71
CA MET A 70 12.02 -59.39 69.95
C MET A 70 11.63 -59.37 68.47
N TYR A 71 11.17 -60.49 67.91
CA TYR A 71 10.68 -60.64 66.55
C TYR A 71 9.31 -59.97 66.41
N GLU A 72 8.38 -60.10 67.35
CA GLU A 72 7.11 -59.36 67.35
C GLU A 72 7.35 -57.86 67.50
N LYS A 73 8.24 -57.42 68.40
CA LYS A 73 8.64 -56.02 68.54
C LYS A 73 9.32 -55.54 67.26
N ALA A 74 10.20 -56.33 66.66
CA ALA A 74 10.86 -56.01 65.40
C ALA A 74 9.86 -55.96 64.23
N PHE A 75 8.87 -56.86 64.17
CA PHE A 75 7.85 -56.92 63.12
C PHE A 75 6.82 -55.78 63.29
N ARG A 76 6.40 -55.49 64.52
CA ARG A 76 5.59 -54.30 64.84
C ARG A 76 6.37 -53.02 64.56
N ASN A 77 7.66 -52.96 64.85
CA ASN A 77 8.49 -51.79 64.56
C ASN A 77 8.77 -51.65 63.06
N ALA A 78 8.98 -52.75 62.34
CA ALA A 78 9.13 -52.78 60.88
C ALA A 78 7.83 -52.36 60.20
N GLY A 79 6.68 -52.92 60.59
CA GLY A 79 5.37 -52.51 60.10
C GLY A 79 5.01 -51.06 60.46
N LYS A 80 5.40 -50.57 61.66
CA LYS A 80 5.29 -49.14 62.01
C LYS A 80 6.21 -48.27 61.16
N LYS A 81 7.40 -48.74 60.80
CA LYS A 81 8.36 -48.03 59.94
C LYS A 81 7.85 -47.98 58.50
N GLU A 82 7.43 -49.10 57.95
CA GLU A 82 6.84 -49.20 56.61
C GLU A 82 5.56 -48.37 56.50
N LYS A 83 4.68 -48.40 57.51
CA LYS A 83 3.49 -47.53 57.56
C LYS A 83 3.85 -46.05 57.64
N LYS A 84 4.95 -45.69 58.33
CA LYS A 84 5.45 -44.31 58.36
C LYS A 84 6.03 -43.91 57.00
N ASP A 85 6.77 -44.78 56.34
CA ASP A 85 7.39 -44.56 55.04
C ASP A 85 6.32 -44.44 53.94
N LEU A 86 5.31 -45.32 53.93
CA LEU A 86 4.14 -45.23 53.05
C LEU A 86 3.34 -43.95 53.30
N LYS A 87 3.18 -43.53 54.57
CA LYS A 87 2.50 -42.27 54.89
C LYS A 87 3.34 -41.05 54.47
N LYS A 88 4.66 -41.15 54.48
CA LYS A 88 5.56 -40.10 53.98
C LYS A 88 5.48 -40.00 52.46
N GLN A 89 5.60 -41.13 51.76
CA GLN A 89 5.43 -41.22 50.30
C GLN A 89 4.04 -40.72 49.86
N GLY A 90 2.97 -41.10 50.57
CA GLY A 90 1.62 -40.62 50.29
C GLY A 90 1.51 -39.10 50.37
N ARG A 91 2.15 -38.46 51.37
CA ARG A 91 2.18 -36.99 51.47
C ARG A 91 3.04 -36.34 50.38
N GLU A 92 4.16 -36.94 50.02
CA GLU A 92 5.01 -36.45 48.92
C GLU A 92 4.27 -36.50 47.59
N VAL A 93 3.59 -37.61 47.30
CA VAL A 93 2.76 -37.76 46.11
C VAL A 93 1.60 -36.76 46.11
N GLU A 94 0.92 -36.57 47.25
CA GLU A 94 -0.17 -35.58 47.36
C GLU A 94 0.33 -34.13 47.18
N GLN A 95 1.51 -33.80 47.69
CA GLN A 95 2.16 -32.52 47.45
C GLN A 95 2.54 -32.32 45.98
N GLU A 96 3.10 -33.34 45.33
CA GLU A 96 3.40 -33.28 43.89
C GLU A 96 2.12 -33.18 43.05
N LEU A 97 1.06 -33.90 43.41
CA LEU A 97 -0.24 -33.86 42.73
C LEU A 97 -0.91 -32.48 42.89
N THR A 98 -0.84 -31.86 44.06
CA THR A 98 -1.34 -30.49 44.25
C THR A 98 -0.49 -29.45 43.51
N LYS A 99 0.83 -29.62 43.43
CA LYS A 99 1.71 -28.76 42.63
C LYS A 99 1.42 -28.88 41.13
N THR A 100 1.31 -30.11 40.61
CA THR A 100 1.02 -30.33 39.18
C THR A 100 -0.36 -29.84 38.82
N LYS A 101 -1.37 -30.03 39.68
CA LYS A 101 -2.71 -29.47 39.50
C LYS A 101 -2.71 -27.94 39.39
N LYS A 102 -1.98 -27.24 40.28
CA LYS A 102 -1.82 -25.78 40.19
C LYS A 102 -1.10 -25.35 38.90
N LYS A 103 -0.08 -26.10 38.47
CA LYS A 103 0.61 -25.85 37.20
C LYS A 103 -0.32 -26.06 36.00
N LEU A 104 -1.18 -27.06 36.04
CA LEU A 104 -2.18 -27.32 35.00
C LEU A 104 -3.20 -26.18 34.93
N GLU A 105 -3.79 -25.78 36.07
CA GLU A 105 -4.76 -24.67 36.11
C GLU A 105 -4.15 -23.35 35.61
N THR A 106 -2.88 -23.07 35.95
CA THR A 106 -2.18 -21.87 35.45
C THR A 106 -1.87 -21.95 33.95
N ALA A 107 -1.58 -23.14 33.42
CA ALA A 107 -1.39 -23.34 31.99
C ALA A 107 -2.71 -23.21 31.22
N GLU A 108 -3.82 -23.75 31.73
CA GLU A 108 -5.15 -23.62 31.14
C GLU A 108 -5.60 -22.17 31.05
N ARG A 109 -5.39 -21.37 32.12
CA ARG A 109 -5.65 -19.92 32.09
C ARG A 109 -4.83 -19.23 31.00
N LYS A 110 -3.53 -19.51 30.92
CA LYS A 110 -2.67 -18.95 29.87
C LYS A 110 -3.12 -19.32 28.47
N ILE A 111 -3.57 -20.56 28.26
CA ILE A 111 -4.11 -21.00 26.95
C ILE A 111 -5.37 -20.20 26.62
N SER A 112 -6.28 -20.03 27.58
CA SER A 112 -7.49 -19.23 27.40
C SER A 112 -7.17 -17.76 27.06
N ASP A 113 -6.24 -17.14 27.78
CA ASP A 113 -5.83 -15.75 27.53
C ASP A 113 -5.20 -15.61 26.14
N LEU A 114 -4.30 -16.52 25.74
CA LEU A 114 -3.69 -16.53 24.41
C LEU A 114 -4.72 -16.75 23.28
N HIS A 115 -5.78 -17.53 23.53
CA HIS A 115 -6.87 -17.69 22.58
C HIS A 115 -7.64 -16.38 22.38
N ALA A 116 -7.98 -15.69 23.48
CA ALA A 116 -8.64 -14.39 23.41
C ALA A 116 -7.76 -13.34 22.70
N ASP A 117 -6.46 -13.30 22.99
CA ASP A 117 -5.51 -12.41 22.32
C ASP A 117 -5.40 -12.70 20.82
N LYS A 118 -5.36 -13.97 20.44
CA LYS A 118 -5.34 -14.37 19.03
C LYS A 118 -6.59 -13.92 18.29
N GLU A 119 -7.76 -14.05 18.89
CA GLU A 119 -9.02 -13.57 18.31
C GLU A 119 -9.04 -12.05 18.15
N ASN A 120 -8.58 -11.32 19.17
CA ASN A 120 -8.44 -9.86 19.13
C ASN A 120 -7.45 -9.41 18.03
N LEU A 121 -6.31 -10.09 17.90
CA LEU A 121 -5.33 -9.82 16.84
C LEU A 121 -5.91 -10.09 15.46
N ASN A 122 -6.65 -11.18 15.27
CA ASN A 122 -7.32 -11.48 14.00
C ASN A 122 -8.35 -10.41 13.64
N ALA A 123 -9.14 -9.93 14.60
CA ALA A 123 -10.08 -8.83 14.40
C ALA A 123 -9.36 -7.53 13.99
N ASN A 124 -8.23 -7.23 14.63
CA ASN A 124 -7.41 -6.07 14.28
C ASN A 124 -6.81 -6.17 12.87
N VAL A 125 -6.26 -7.32 12.50
CA VAL A 125 -5.73 -7.59 11.16
C VAL A 125 -6.84 -7.42 10.11
N HIS A 126 -8.04 -7.95 10.36
CA HIS A 126 -9.19 -7.77 9.46
C HIS A 126 -9.58 -6.29 9.30
N CYS A 127 -9.61 -5.55 10.40
CA CYS A 127 -9.90 -4.12 10.39
C CYS A 127 -8.85 -3.33 9.59
N LEU A 128 -7.57 -3.64 9.77
CA LEU A 128 -6.47 -3.02 9.02
C LEU A 128 -6.54 -3.36 7.53
N ASN A 129 -6.78 -4.61 7.16
CA ASN A 129 -6.96 -5.02 5.77
C ASN A 129 -8.12 -4.27 5.10
N LYS A 130 -9.25 -4.09 5.80
CA LYS A 130 -10.36 -3.27 5.31
C LYS A 130 -9.97 -1.80 5.14
N LYS A 131 -9.16 -1.23 6.04
CA LYS A 131 -8.65 0.14 5.90
C LYS A 131 -7.70 0.29 4.71
N ILE A 132 -6.80 -0.67 4.50
CA ILE A 132 -5.88 -0.70 3.36
C ILE A 132 -6.68 -0.77 2.06
N ALA A 133 -7.65 -1.69 1.94
CA ALA A 133 -8.50 -1.81 0.74
C ALA A 133 -9.22 -0.49 0.42
N ARG A 134 -9.84 0.15 1.43
CA ARG A 134 -10.50 1.45 1.24
C ARG A 134 -9.53 2.56 0.83
N ALA A 135 -8.32 2.56 1.36
CA ALA A 135 -7.31 3.57 1.03
C ALA A 135 -6.84 3.42 -0.44
N VAL A 136 -6.68 2.19 -0.93
CA VAL A 136 -6.38 1.92 -2.34
C VAL A 136 -7.52 2.42 -3.23
N ASP A 137 -8.77 2.04 -2.95
CA ASP A 137 -9.93 2.50 -3.71
C ASP A 137 -10.06 4.03 -3.74
N GLN A 138 -9.77 4.70 -2.61
CA GLN A 138 -9.79 6.16 -2.53
C GLN A 138 -8.69 6.81 -3.37
N LYS A 139 -7.49 6.21 -3.36
CA LYS A 139 -6.36 6.67 -4.19
C LYS A 139 -6.70 6.55 -5.66
N ASP A 140 -7.22 5.41 -6.10
CA ASP A 140 -7.55 5.18 -7.51
C ASP A 140 -8.64 6.16 -7.98
N ARG A 141 -9.70 6.35 -7.20
CA ARG A 141 -10.72 7.37 -7.51
C ARG A 141 -10.16 8.79 -7.52
N ALA A 142 -9.19 9.10 -6.67
CA ALA A 142 -8.55 10.42 -6.66
C ALA A 142 -7.70 10.62 -7.93
N VAL A 143 -6.98 9.59 -8.37
CA VAL A 143 -6.22 9.59 -9.63
C VAL A 143 -7.17 9.74 -10.82
N ASP A 144 -8.26 8.99 -10.89
CA ASP A 144 -9.25 9.10 -11.98
C ASP A 144 -9.86 10.51 -12.06
N ARG A 145 -10.23 11.09 -10.91
CA ARG A 145 -10.76 12.47 -10.86
C ARG A 145 -9.71 13.49 -11.30
N ALA A 146 -8.46 13.30 -10.92
CA ALA A 146 -7.35 14.17 -11.33
C ALA A 146 -7.10 14.05 -12.84
N MET A 147 -7.10 12.84 -13.39
CA MET A 147 -6.97 12.59 -14.83
C MET A 147 -8.14 13.19 -15.61
N GLU A 148 -9.38 13.01 -15.17
CA GLU A 148 -10.54 13.61 -15.83
C GLU A 148 -10.54 15.14 -15.76
N LYS A 149 -10.09 15.72 -14.65
CA LYS A 149 -9.87 17.17 -14.54
C LYS A 149 -8.78 17.64 -15.50
N MET A 150 -7.66 16.92 -15.58
CA MET A 150 -6.56 17.22 -16.48
C MET A 150 -7.00 17.11 -17.95
N LYS A 151 -7.72 16.05 -18.34
CA LYS A 151 -8.27 15.92 -19.69
C LYS A 151 -9.17 17.10 -20.06
N LYS A 152 -10.04 17.53 -19.15
CA LYS A 152 -10.89 18.71 -19.37
C LYS A 152 -10.07 20.00 -19.51
N GLU A 153 -9.03 20.18 -18.71
CA GLU A 153 -8.17 21.36 -18.78
C GLU A 153 -7.29 21.38 -20.05
N VAL A 154 -6.72 20.23 -20.43
CA VAL A 154 -5.90 20.07 -21.64
C VAL A 154 -6.74 20.24 -22.90
N ASN A 155 -7.97 19.74 -22.90
CA ASN A 155 -8.87 19.83 -24.06
C ASN A 155 -9.69 21.12 -24.08
N THR A 156 -9.38 22.12 -23.24
CA THR A 156 -10.08 23.41 -23.28
C THR A 156 -9.15 24.51 -23.77
N PHE A 157 -9.45 25.10 -24.92
CA PHE A 157 -8.81 26.32 -25.38
C PHE A 157 -9.56 27.55 -24.86
N LYS A 158 -8.98 28.25 -23.88
CA LYS A 158 -9.53 29.49 -23.35
C LYS A 158 -9.05 30.67 -24.18
N VAL A 159 -9.96 31.29 -24.94
CA VAL A 159 -9.68 32.51 -25.71
C VAL A 159 -9.29 33.65 -24.77
N LYS A 160 -9.97 33.76 -23.63
CA LYS A 160 -9.70 34.78 -22.60
C LYS A 160 -9.31 34.14 -21.27
N GLN A 161 -8.34 34.74 -20.59
CA GLN A 161 -7.94 34.42 -19.21
C GLN A 161 -8.05 35.70 -18.39
N GLY A 162 -8.94 35.72 -17.40
CA GLY A 162 -9.20 36.94 -16.60
C GLY A 162 -9.78 38.11 -17.39
N GLY A 163 -10.53 37.84 -18.47
CA GLY A 163 -11.10 38.87 -19.35
C GLY A 163 -10.15 39.40 -20.43
N ILE A 164 -8.84 39.15 -20.28
CA ILE A 164 -7.81 39.51 -21.24
C ILE A 164 -7.64 38.35 -22.24
N MET A 165 -7.38 38.65 -23.51
CA MET A 165 -7.12 37.59 -24.50
C MET A 165 -5.78 36.91 -24.22
N SER A 166 -5.74 35.58 -24.30
CA SER A 166 -4.51 34.82 -24.04
C SER A 166 -3.47 35.07 -25.13
N ASN A 167 -2.17 35.05 -24.77
CA ASN A 167 -1.08 35.26 -25.74
C ASN A 167 -1.16 34.27 -26.91
N LEU A 168 -1.47 33.00 -26.63
CA LEU A 168 -1.67 31.99 -27.67
C LEU A 168 -2.84 32.34 -28.61
N ALA A 169 -3.95 32.88 -28.08
CA ALA A 169 -5.06 33.34 -28.90
C ALA A 169 -4.70 34.57 -29.74
N TRP A 170 -3.88 35.50 -29.21
CA TRP A 170 -3.31 36.61 -29.99
C TRP A 170 -2.46 36.11 -31.16
N ASP A 171 -1.55 35.16 -30.92
CA ASP A 171 -0.63 34.66 -31.93
C ASP A 171 -1.35 33.89 -33.03
N VAL A 172 -2.27 32.97 -32.66
CA VAL A 172 -3.11 32.25 -33.63
C VAL A 172 -3.92 33.23 -34.48
N THR A 173 -4.49 34.26 -33.86
CA THR A 173 -5.26 35.30 -34.57
C THR A 173 -4.39 36.02 -35.60
N ARG A 174 -3.20 36.48 -35.20
CA ARG A 174 -2.26 37.18 -36.10
C ARG A 174 -1.81 36.29 -37.24
N ASN A 175 -1.47 35.05 -36.96
CA ASN A 175 -1.03 34.09 -37.98
C ASN A 175 -2.12 33.78 -39.00
N LEU A 176 -3.37 33.59 -38.56
CA LEU A 176 -4.49 33.36 -39.46
C LEU A 176 -4.76 34.58 -40.36
N VAL A 177 -4.68 35.79 -39.80
CA VAL A 177 -4.81 37.02 -40.61
C VAL A 177 -3.65 37.15 -41.60
N ALA A 178 -2.42 36.80 -41.19
CA ALA A 178 -1.24 36.81 -42.07
C ALA A 178 -1.36 35.82 -43.24
N ILE A 179 -2.05 34.69 -43.05
CA ILE A 179 -2.39 33.73 -44.13
C ILE A 179 -3.48 34.29 -45.06
N GLY A 180 -4.12 35.41 -44.71
CA GLY A 180 -5.14 36.08 -45.52
C GLY A 180 -6.57 35.85 -45.06
N LEU A 181 -6.80 35.28 -43.86
CA LEU A 181 -8.16 35.20 -43.33
C LEU A 181 -8.67 36.60 -42.98
N LYS A 182 -9.89 36.91 -43.44
CA LYS A 182 -10.59 38.13 -43.04
C LYS A 182 -10.82 38.11 -41.52
N PRO A 183 -10.70 39.25 -40.81
CA PRO A 183 -10.88 39.31 -39.35
C PRO A 183 -12.17 38.68 -38.83
N GLY A 184 -13.29 38.83 -39.55
CA GLY A 184 -14.58 38.23 -39.19
C GLY A 184 -14.63 36.70 -39.32
N MET A 185 -13.70 36.09 -40.05
CA MET A 185 -13.63 34.65 -40.28
C MET A 185 -12.69 33.91 -39.33
N VAL A 186 -11.84 34.63 -38.58
CA VAL A 186 -10.87 34.02 -37.67
C VAL A 186 -11.58 33.20 -36.58
N GLY A 187 -12.60 33.75 -35.92
CA GLY A 187 -13.35 33.04 -34.88
C GLY A 187 -13.99 31.74 -35.36
N PRO A 188 -14.82 31.76 -36.43
CA PRO A 188 -15.38 30.55 -37.02
C PRO A 188 -14.33 29.52 -37.43
N ALA A 189 -13.22 29.95 -38.05
CA ALA A 189 -12.14 29.05 -38.47
C ALA A 189 -11.46 28.37 -37.29
N VAL A 190 -11.10 29.13 -36.24
CA VAL A 190 -10.50 28.58 -35.02
C VAL A 190 -11.44 27.60 -34.33
N ASN A 191 -12.72 27.95 -34.20
CA ASN A 191 -13.71 27.07 -33.60
C ASN A 191 -13.88 25.77 -34.39
N MET A 192 -13.92 25.84 -35.72
CA MET A 192 -14.02 24.67 -36.59
C MET A 192 -12.80 23.75 -36.45
N ILE A 193 -11.59 24.29 -36.51
CA ILE A 193 -10.33 23.53 -36.41
C ILE A 193 -10.20 22.87 -35.03
N LEU A 194 -10.43 23.63 -33.96
CA LEU A 194 -10.28 23.11 -32.60
C LEU A 194 -11.37 22.09 -32.26
N THR A 195 -12.60 22.31 -32.72
CA THR A 195 -13.69 21.33 -32.56
C THR A 195 -13.38 20.03 -33.31
N ALA A 196 -12.85 20.11 -34.54
CA ALA A 196 -12.41 18.93 -35.28
C ALA A 196 -11.26 18.19 -34.58
N ALA A 197 -10.42 18.91 -33.83
CA ALA A 197 -9.36 18.35 -32.99
C ALA A 197 -9.84 17.86 -31.60
N GLY A 198 -11.14 17.95 -31.29
CA GLY A 198 -11.69 17.55 -29.99
C GLY A 198 -11.38 18.51 -28.83
N VAL A 199 -11.01 19.76 -29.14
CA VAL A 199 -10.69 20.81 -28.17
C VAL A 199 -11.88 21.77 -28.04
N GLU A 200 -12.44 21.89 -26.85
CA GLU A 200 -13.53 22.81 -26.52
C GLU A 200 -13.00 24.26 -26.47
N VAL A 201 -13.60 25.15 -27.27
CA VAL A 201 -13.24 26.58 -27.26
C VAL A 201 -14.13 27.35 -26.27
N LYS A 202 -13.52 27.91 -25.23
CA LYS A 202 -14.21 28.78 -24.27
C LYS A 202 -13.95 30.26 -24.59
N GLY A 203 -15.00 30.93 -25.05
CA GLY A 203 -14.98 32.34 -25.43
C GLY A 203 -15.28 32.53 -26.91
N ASN A 204 -15.15 33.77 -27.39
CA ASN A 204 -15.35 34.12 -28.78
C ASN A 204 -14.34 35.19 -29.23
N PHE A 205 -13.94 35.13 -30.50
CA PHE A 205 -13.14 36.14 -31.16
C PHE A 205 -14.06 37.20 -31.77
N SER A 206 -14.18 38.35 -31.10
CA SER A 206 -14.91 39.47 -31.70
C SER A 206 -14.10 40.08 -32.84
N HIS A 207 -14.78 40.61 -33.85
CA HIS A 207 -14.14 41.32 -34.97
C HIS A 207 -13.20 42.44 -34.47
N THR A 208 -13.64 43.21 -33.47
CA THR A 208 -12.86 44.27 -32.84
C THR A 208 -11.59 43.73 -32.19
N THR A 209 -11.70 42.63 -31.44
CA THR A 209 -10.55 41.99 -30.79
C THR A 209 -9.53 41.52 -31.81
N VAL A 210 -9.98 40.89 -32.90
CA VAL A 210 -9.08 40.47 -33.98
C VAL A 210 -8.39 41.67 -34.63
N ARG A 211 -9.11 42.78 -34.85
CA ARG A 211 -8.50 44.00 -35.39
C ARG A 211 -7.46 44.60 -34.43
N CYS A 212 -7.74 44.65 -33.13
CA CYS A 212 -6.77 45.05 -32.11
C CYS A 212 -5.51 44.17 -32.18
N ALA A 213 -5.65 42.87 -32.46
CA ALA A 213 -4.52 41.93 -32.55
C ALA A 213 -3.50 42.35 -33.58
N VAL A 214 -4.04 42.71 -34.73
CA VAL A 214 -3.26 43.07 -35.90
C VAL A 214 -2.59 44.41 -35.66
N ILE A 215 -3.33 45.40 -35.12
CA ILE A 215 -2.79 46.73 -34.82
C ILE A 215 -1.69 46.65 -33.76
N GLU A 216 -1.95 45.98 -32.64
CA GLU A 216 -0.95 45.79 -31.57
C GLU A 216 0.24 44.97 -32.05
N GLY A 217 0.01 43.99 -32.94
CA GLY A 217 1.07 43.22 -33.59
C GLY A 217 1.97 44.10 -34.45
N GLY A 218 1.38 45.02 -35.23
CA GLY A 218 2.10 46.03 -36.02
C GLY A 218 2.95 46.94 -35.14
N VAL A 219 2.34 47.51 -34.09
CA VAL A 219 3.07 48.33 -33.09
C VAL A 219 4.23 47.54 -32.47
N THR A 220 4.02 46.27 -32.14
CA THR A 220 5.08 45.41 -31.59
C THR A 220 6.21 45.19 -32.61
N ALA A 221 5.88 44.99 -33.88
CA ALA A 221 6.87 44.84 -34.95
C ALA A 221 7.72 46.11 -35.13
N ASP A 222 7.10 47.30 -35.09
CA ASP A 222 7.81 48.58 -35.17
C ASP A 222 8.78 48.77 -33.99
N LEU A 223 8.33 48.45 -32.77
CA LEU A 223 9.18 48.50 -31.57
C LEU A 223 10.37 47.53 -31.67
N GLN A 224 10.14 46.32 -32.18
CA GLN A 224 11.20 45.33 -32.40
C GLN A 224 12.18 45.77 -33.48
N LEU A 225 11.69 46.40 -34.55
CA LEU A 225 12.52 46.95 -35.62
C LEU A 225 13.43 48.05 -35.07
N VAL A 226 12.90 49.01 -34.31
CA VAL A 226 13.72 50.08 -33.71
C VAL A 226 14.77 49.53 -32.74
N LYS A 227 14.38 48.56 -31.90
CA LYS A 227 15.32 47.88 -31.03
C LYS A 227 16.42 47.15 -31.82
N ALA A 228 16.05 46.46 -32.90
CA ALA A 228 17.00 45.76 -33.75
C ALA A 228 17.99 46.73 -34.40
N MET A 229 17.51 47.86 -34.93
CA MET A 229 18.39 48.90 -35.50
C MET A 229 19.32 49.47 -34.44
N LYS A 230 18.83 49.78 -33.22
CA LYS A 230 19.66 50.31 -32.12
C LYS A 230 20.80 49.37 -31.72
N GLU A 231 20.54 48.07 -31.70
CA GLU A 231 21.51 47.04 -31.29
C GLU A 231 22.38 46.52 -32.44
N SER A 232 22.29 47.12 -33.63
CA SER A 232 22.98 46.67 -34.83
C SER A 232 24.32 47.38 -35.03
N ASP A 233 25.23 46.73 -35.77
CA ASP A 233 26.46 47.36 -36.25
C ASP A 233 26.16 48.37 -37.38
N GLY A 234 25.03 48.16 -38.03
CA GLY A 234 24.46 49.04 -39.03
C GLY A 234 23.28 48.38 -39.73
N PHE A 235 22.54 49.17 -40.49
CA PHE A 235 21.43 48.67 -41.30
C PHE A 235 21.41 49.32 -42.67
N THR A 236 20.76 48.66 -43.62
CA THR A 236 20.49 49.19 -44.95
C THR A 236 19.01 49.26 -45.20
N VAL A 237 18.56 50.28 -45.93
CA VAL A 237 17.14 50.40 -46.31
C VAL A 237 16.93 50.19 -47.80
N SER A 238 15.83 49.56 -48.15
CA SER A 238 15.40 49.36 -49.53
C SER A 238 13.91 49.60 -49.63
N GLY A 239 13.47 50.18 -50.74
CA GLY A 239 12.06 50.32 -51.05
C GLY A 239 11.72 49.53 -52.31
N ASP A 240 10.46 49.22 -52.53
CA ASP A 240 9.98 48.81 -53.86
C ASP A 240 8.63 49.48 -54.14
N GLY A 241 8.54 50.08 -55.31
CA GLY A 241 7.39 50.88 -55.75
C GLY A 241 6.51 50.10 -56.71
N LEU A 242 5.24 49.88 -56.36
CA LEU A 242 4.25 49.23 -57.21
C LEU A 242 3.08 50.17 -57.50
N THR A 243 2.67 50.26 -58.76
CA THR A 243 1.44 50.97 -59.13
C THR A 243 0.28 49.97 -59.25
N HIS A 244 -0.78 50.16 -58.47
CA HIS A 244 -1.99 49.34 -58.55
C HIS A 244 -3.24 50.24 -58.63
N GLN A 245 -4.04 50.08 -59.68
CA GLN A 245 -5.27 50.88 -59.91
C GLN A 245 -5.03 52.40 -59.82
N SER A 246 -3.97 52.89 -60.47
CA SER A 246 -3.58 54.31 -60.46
C SER A 246 -3.21 54.86 -59.08
N ILE A 247 -2.91 53.99 -58.11
CA ILE A 247 -2.37 54.35 -56.81
C ILE A 247 -0.96 53.77 -56.73
N ASN A 248 0.03 54.61 -56.43
CA ASN A 248 1.39 54.13 -56.18
C ASN A 248 1.51 53.72 -54.72
N TYR A 249 2.08 52.54 -54.51
CA TYR A 249 2.41 51.98 -53.22
C TYR A 249 3.92 51.82 -53.14
N GLU A 250 4.49 52.15 -52.00
CA GLU A 250 5.90 51.98 -51.72
C GLU A 250 6.03 51.08 -50.51
N SER A 251 6.64 49.91 -50.74
CA SER A 251 7.02 49.00 -49.68
C SER A 251 8.38 49.39 -49.15
N HIS A 252 8.54 49.30 -47.83
CA HIS A 252 9.78 49.66 -47.13
C HIS A 252 10.35 48.44 -46.44
N PHE A 253 11.62 48.15 -46.69
CA PHE A 253 12.37 47.06 -46.08
C PHE A 253 13.64 47.60 -45.42
N ILE A 254 13.95 47.04 -44.26
CA ILE A 254 15.15 47.37 -43.49
C ILE A 254 15.91 46.08 -43.22
N THR A 255 17.15 46.03 -43.69
CA THR A 255 18.07 44.91 -43.46
C THR A 255 19.03 45.30 -42.35
N VAL A 256 18.92 44.65 -41.20
CA VAL A 256 19.73 44.93 -40.01
C VAL A 256 20.90 43.94 -39.97
N ASN A 257 22.12 44.44 -39.77
CA ASN A 257 23.34 43.63 -39.60
C ASN A 257 23.76 43.63 -38.12
N LYS A 258 23.81 42.45 -37.52
CA LYS A 258 24.29 42.26 -36.14
C LYS A 258 25.19 41.04 -36.10
N ASP A 259 26.45 41.24 -35.71
CA ASP A 259 27.44 40.16 -35.56
C ASP A 259 27.64 39.36 -36.88
N GLY A 260 27.55 40.03 -38.03
CA GLY A 260 27.65 39.41 -39.36
C GLY A 260 26.41 38.65 -39.82
N THR A 261 25.32 38.66 -39.04
CA THR A 261 24.02 38.10 -39.45
C THR A 261 23.12 39.20 -39.99
N HIS A 262 22.59 38.97 -41.20
CA HIS A 262 21.62 39.87 -41.82
C HIS A 262 20.19 39.41 -41.57
N LYS A 263 19.33 40.32 -41.10
CA LYS A 263 17.90 40.07 -40.92
C LYS A 263 17.06 41.15 -41.59
N ASN A 264 16.14 40.72 -42.43
CA ASN A 264 15.24 41.62 -43.17
C ASN A 264 13.96 41.84 -42.37
N TYR A 265 13.56 43.09 -42.27
CA TYR A 265 12.34 43.55 -41.63
C TYR A 265 11.50 44.30 -42.65
N PHE A 266 10.20 44.01 -42.68
CA PHE A 266 9.23 44.82 -43.40
C PHE A 266 8.85 46.01 -42.52
N ALA A 267 9.15 47.22 -42.97
CA ALA A 267 8.94 48.44 -42.19
C ALA A 267 7.63 49.16 -42.53
N GLY A 268 6.95 48.76 -43.61
CA GLY A 268 5.60 49.21 -43.90
C GLY A 268 5.30 49.38 -45.39
N LEU A 269 4.06 49.79 -45.65
CA LEU A 269 3.56 50.14 -46.98
C LEU A 269 3.01 51.56 -46.93
N THR A 270 3.59 52.48 -47.68
CA THR A 270 3.07 53.85 -47.82
C THR A 270 2.44 54.02 -49.19
N ARG A 271 1.52 54.98 -49.31
CA ARG A 271 0.98 55.41 -50.60
C ARG A 271 1.75 56.65 -51.02
N ALA A 272 2.27 56.64 -52.24
CA ALA A 272 2.97 57.79 -52.82
C ALA A 272 2.08 58.43 -53.90
N PRO A 273 1.79 59.74 -53.82
CA PRO A 273 1.10 60.45 -54.89
C PRO A 273 1.88 60.39 -56.22
N THR A 274 3.21 60.52 -56.18
CA THR A 274 4.10 60.48 -57.34
C THR A 274 5.36 59.65 -57.08
N HIS A 275 6.03 59.21 -58.15
CA HIS A 275 7.31 58.47 -58.07
C HIS A 275 8.52 59.40 -58.10
N THR A 276 8.47 60.53 -57.37
CA THR A 276 9.60 61.45 -57.31
C THR A 276 10.57 61.05 -56.20
N SER A 277 11.86 61.30 -56.42
CA SER A 277 12.88 60.98 -55.42
C SER A 277 12.75 61.75 -54.12
N GLN A 278 12.12 62.92 -54.19
CA GLN A 278 11.84 63.75 -53.03
C GLN A 278 10.75 63.11 -52.16
N GLU A 279 9.65 62.65 -52.77
CA GLU A 279 8.57 62.00 -52.03
C GLU A 279 9.02 60.69 -51.36
N GLN A 280 9.89 59.92 -52.02
CA GLN A 280 10.49 58.71 -51.45
C GLN A 280 11.37 59.02 -50.24
N CYS A 281 12.20 60.06 -50.33
CA CYS A 281 13.00 60.53 -49.20
C CYS A 281 12.12 60.99 -48.03
N ASP A 282 11.07 61.75 -48.32
CA ASP A 282 10.14 62.25 -47.29
C ASP A 282 9.36 61.10 -46.64
N ALA A 283 9.02 60.04 -47.39
CA ALA A 283 8.37 58.83 -46.87
C ALA A 283 9.26 58.09 -45.86
N TRP A 284 10.56 57.93 -46.17
CA TRP A 284 11.53 57.35 -45.22
C TRP A 284 11.69 58.20 -43.96
N GLU A 285 11.79 59.52 -44.12
CA GLU A 285 11.89 60.43 -42.98
C GLU A 285 10.65 60.31 -42.07
N GLN A 286 9.45 60.32 -42.65
CA GLN A 286 8.20 60.15 -41.90
C GLN A 286 8.13 58.81 -41.18
N LEU A 287 8.54 57.73 -41.85
CA LEU A 287 8.59 56.39 -41.28
C LEU A 287 9.54 56.35 -40.08
N PHE A 288 10.78 56.85 -40.20
CA PHE A 288 11.73 56.89 -39.09
C PHE A 288 11.21 57.73 -37.92
N ARG A 289 10.64 58.91 -38.19
CA ARG A 289 10.04 59.75 -37.14
C ARG A 289 8.92 59.03 -36.43
N HIS A 290 8.06 58.33 -37.16
CA HIS A 290 6.96 57.55 -36.59
C HIS A 290 7.45 56.46 -35.65
N ILE A 291 8.34 55.58 -36.11
CA ILE A 291 8.80 54.43 -35.32
C ILE A 291 9.66 54.87 -34.12
N ILE A 292 10.46 55.94 -34.25
CA ILE A 292 11.22 56.52 -33.12
C ILE A 292 10.27 57.11 -32.08
N ALA A 293 9.27 57.89 -32.49
CA ALA A 293 8.29 58.47 -31.57
C ALA A 293 7.52 57.37 -30.82
N LEU A 294 7.11 56.32 -31.54
CA LEU A 294 6.45 55.15 -30.96
C LEU A 294 7.34 54.43 -29.95
N TYR A 295 8.62 54.22 -30.28
CA TYR A 295 9.60 53.59 -29.41
C TYR A 295 9.86 54.40 -28.13
N ASN A 296 10.12 55.70 -28.25
CA ASN A 296 10.40 56.57 -27.12
C ASN A 296 9.17 56.74 -26.20
N ALA A 297 7.94 56.69 -26.76
CA ALA A 297 6.72 56.69 -25.96
C ALA A 297 6.48 55.37 -25.20
N SER A 298 7.04 54.26 -25.67
CA SER A 298 6.84 52.92 -25.09
C SER A 298 7.61 52.72 -23.77
N PRO A 299 7.20 51.76 -22.92
CA PRO A 299 7.98 51.38 -21.74
C PRO A 299 9.42 50.92 -22.08
N LEU A 300 9.61 50.32 -23.27
CA LEU A 300 10.93 49.86 -23.73
C LEU A 300 11.90 51.02 -23.98
N GLY A 301 11.42 52.11 -24.58
CA GLY A 301 12.23 53.31 -24.82
C GLY A 301 12.61 54.01 -23.53
N LYS A 302 11.67 54.10 -22.58
CA LYS A 302 11.91 54.68 -21.25
C LYS A 302 12.96 53.92 -20.43
N GLN A 303 13.09 52.60 -20.64
CA GLN A 303 14.05 51.77 -19.92
C GLN A 303 15.43 51.73 -20.57
N ASN A 304 15.50 51.73 -21.91
CA ASN A 304 16.75 51.47 -22.65
C ASN A 304 17.41 52.74 -23.21
N SER A 305 17.07 53.92 -22.67
CA SER A 305 17.42 55.25 -23.21
C SER A 305 16.70 55.57 -24.52
N GLU A 306 16.21 56.81 -24.60
CA GLU A 306 15.58 57.36 -25.81
C GLU A 306 16.54 57.32 -26.99
N ILE A 307 15.99 57.18 -28.19
CA ILE A 307 16.74 57.22 -29.45
C ILE A 307 16.41 58.51 -30.17
N ASN A 308 17.43 59.19 -30.67
CA ASN A 308 17.26 60.35 -31.55
C ASN A 308 17.44 59.95 -33.04
N LEU A 309 16.88 60.74 -33.95
CA LEU A 309 16.94 60.47 -35.39
C LEU A 309 18.38 60.47 -35.94
N CYS A 310 19.26 61.36 -35.46
CA CYS A 310 20.66 61.43 -35.84
C CYS A 310 21.45 60.18 -35.41
N GLU A 311 21.18 59.61 -34.24
CA GLU A 311 21.80 58.35 -33.79
C GLU A 311 21.43 57.20 -34.73
N LEU A 312 20.15 57.12 -35.11
CA LEU A 312 19.70 56.10 -36.04
C LEU A 312 20.30 56.28 -37.43
N ILE A 313 20.42 57.52 -37.93
CA ILE A 313 21.05 57.84 -39.22
C ILE A 313 22.53 57.46 -39.23
N ARG A 314 23.26 57.60 -38.11
CA ARG A 314 24.67 57.17 -38.02
C ARG A 314 24.86 55.67 -38.24
N LEU A 315 23.84 54.86 -37.95
CA LEU A 315 23.82 53.42 -38.16
C LEU A 315 23.38 53.04 -39.59
N LEU A 316 22.90 53.99 -40.40
CA LEU A 316 22.52 53.74 -41.79
C LEU A 316 23.79 53.58 -42.64
N THR A 317 24.07 52.34 -43.04
CA THR A 317 25.29 51.98 -43.80
C THR A 317 25.10 52.01 -45.31
N GLY A 318 23.85 51.93 -45.78
CA GLY A 318 23.57 51.90 -47.21
C GLY A 318 22.08 51.99 -47.52
N MET A 319 21.78 52.36 -48.77
CA MET A 319 20.42 52.42 -49.28
C MET A 319 20.39 51.86 -50.70
N GLN A 320 19.47 50.94 -50.97
CA GLN A 320 19.39 50.25 -52.24
C GLN A 320 18.54 51.02 -53.25
N TYR A 321 18.89 52.27 -53.58
CA TYR A 321 18.29 53.05 -54.69
C TYR A 321 19.25 54.14 -55.17
N THR A 322 19.12 54.60 -56.43
CA THR A 322 19.86 55.74 -57.02
C THR A 322 19.62 57.10 -56.35
N GLN A 323 18.87 57.14 -55.25
CA GLN A 323 18.45 58.34 -54.53
C GLN A 323 19.28 58.65 -53.26
N VAL A 324 20.31 57.85 -52.99
CA VAL A 324 21.20 58.00 -51.81
C VAL A 324 21.73 59.43 -51.65
N LEU A 325 22.07 60.09 -52.77
CA LEU A 325 22.68 61.43 -52.76
C LEU A 325 21.76 62.55 -52.22
N LEU A 326 20.46 62.49 -52.49
CA LEU A 326 19.53 63.54 -52.07
C LEU A 326 19.19 63.45 -50.57
N MET A 327 19.02 62.24 -50.05
CA MET A 327 18.71 62.03 -48.63
C MET A 327 19.91 62.35 -47.73
N TRP A 328 21.12 61.90 -48.10
CA TRP A 328 22.34 62.24 -47.36
C TRP A 328 22.57 63.75 -47.33
N GLY A 329 22.36 64.45 -48.46
CA GLY A 329 22.49 65.90 -48.52
C GLY A 329 21.56 66.65 -47.54
N ARG A 330 20.28 66.26 -47.46
CA ARG A 330 19.31 66.90 -46.56
C ARG A 330 19.52 66.55 -45.09
N MET A 331 19.80 65.28 -44.79
CA MET A 331 19.92 64.82 -43.41
C MET A 331 21.22 65.30 -42.75
N VAL A 332 22.34 65.33 -43.49
CA VAL A 332 23.63 65.84 -42.98
C VAL A 332 23.59 67.35 -42.77
N TRP A 333 22.81 68.11 -43.56
CA TRP A 333 22.67 69.56 -43.39
C TRP A 333 21.72 69.97 -42.26
N ALA A 334 20.82 69.08 -41.83
CA ALA A 334 19.83 69.36 -40.79
C ALA A 334 20.31 68.99 -39.36
N SER A 335 21.48 68.35 -39.22
CA SER A 335 22.09 67.92 -37.95
C SER A 335 23.26 68.78 -37.55
#